data_AF-A0A7J5EI82-F1
#
_entry.id   AF-A0A7J5EI82-F1
#
_cell.length_a   1.000
_cell.length_b   1.000
_cell.length_c   1.000
_cell.angle_alpha   90.00
_cell.angle_beta   90.00
_cell.angle_gamma   90.00
#
_symmetry.space_group_name_H-M   'P 1'
#
loop_
_entity.id
_entity.type
_entity.pdbx_description
1 polymer ?
#
loop_
_entity_poly.entity_id
_entity_poly.type
_entity_poly.pdbx_seq_one_letter_code
_entity_poly.pdbx_strand_id
1 'polypeptide(L)'
;MKKILIAVASMALVAGCGGGGADEMLGKLRSHKDKICACKDKACVENAEKEMMEWLMKNAEKYKDVKPTKAQDEAADKIQDEMEKCKDKLEGGGEAAPQ
;
A
#
# COMPACT_ATOMS: atom_id res chain seq x y z
N MET A 1 14.80 39.31 25.35
CA MET A 1 15.84 38.61 26.13
C MET A 1 15.35 38.40 27.56
N LYS A 2 15.55 37.18 28.09
CA LYS A 2 15.38 36.76 29.49
C LYS A 2 13.91 36.81 29.97
N LYS A 3 13.21 35.69 30.23
CA LYS A 3 13.60 34.62 31.15
C LYS A 3 12.52 33.50 31.13
N ILE A 4 12.96 32.26 30.86
CA ILE A 4 12.59 30.97 31.50
C ILE A 4 11.07 30.57 31.38
N LEU A 5 10.63 29.34 31.07
CA LEU A 5 11.00 28.00 31.53
C LEU A 5 10.47 26.94 30.55
N ILE A 6 11.33 25.95 30.35
CA ILE A 6 11.06 24.61 29.87
C ILE A 6 9.85 24.02 30.63
N ALA A 7 8.80 23.66 29.90
CA ALA A 7 7.82 22.66 30.32
C ALA A 7 7.75 21.60 29.22
N VAL A 8 8.81 20.80 29.14
CA VAL A 8 8.77 19.48 28.51
C VAL A 8 7.96 18.60 29.47
N ALA A 9 6.67 18.46 29.18
CA ALA A 9 5.82 17.50 29.85
C ALA A 9 4.89 16.85 28.82
N SER A 10 5.29 15.63 28.44
CA SER A 10 4.38 14.57 28.01
C SER A 10 3.92 14.57 26.55
N MET A 11 4.88 14.59 25.61
CA MET A 11 4.71 13.86 24.35
C MET A 11 5.32 12.46 24.51
N ALA A 12 4.72 11.66 25.39
CA ALA A 12 4.92 10.22 25.41
C ALA A 12 3.85 9.56 24.54
N LEU A 13 3.85 9.89 23.24
CA LEU A 13 3.28 9.04 22.20
C LEU A 13 4.45 8.31 21.55
N VAL A 14 5.07 7.39 22.30
CA VAL A 14 5.77 6.27 21.66
C VAL A 14 4.68 5.27 21.26
N ALA A 15 3.83 5.69 20.31
CA ALA A 15 3.15 4.74 19.44
C ALA A 15 4.24 4.20 18.52
N GLY A 16 4.32 2.87 18.43
CA GLY A 16 5.35 2.15 17.70
C GLY A 16 5.67 2.77 16.34
N CYS A 17 6.95 2.76 16.03
CA CYS A 17 7.53 3.13 14.74
C CYS A 17 6.95 2.24 13.62
N GLY A 18 5.76 2.58 13.12
CA GLY A 18 5.06 1.87 12.04
C GLY A 18 4.20 2.77 11.14
N GLY A 19 3.99 4.05 11.50
CA GLY A 19 3.07 4.94 10.79
C GLY A 19 3.52 5.31 9.38
N GLY A 20 4.64 6.03 9.23
CA GLY A 20 4.96 6.67 7.95
C GLY A 20 5.16 5.73 6.75
N GLY A 21 5.92 4.64 6.93
CA GLY A 21 6.26 3.75 5.82
C GLY A 21 5.11 2.82 5.40
N ALA A 22 4.35 2.29 6.37
CA ALA A 22 3.22 1.42 6.07
C ALA A 22 2.04 2.22 5.50
N ASP A 23 1.80 3.44 5.98
CA ASP A 23 0.78 4.32 5.41
C ASP A 23 1.11 4.73 3.96
N GLU A 24 2.39 4.98 3.66
CA GLU A 24 2.83 5.25 2.28
C GLU A 24 2.64 4.03 1.37
N MET A 25 2.99 2.83 1.84
CA MET A 25 2.74 1.59 1.10
C MET A 25 1.25 1.35 0.86
N LEU A 26 0.40 1.58 1.85
CA LEU A 26 -1.06 1.49 1.69
C LEU A 26 -1.58 2.51 0.68
N GLY A 27 -1.09 3.75 0.71
CA GLY A 27 -1.42 4.76 -0.30
C GLY A 27 -1.05 4.30 -1.70
N LYS A 28 0.13 3.69 -1.87
CA LYS A 28 0.58 3.15 -3.14
C LYS A 28 -0.28 1.98 -3.62
N LEU A 29 -0.64 1.05 -2.71
CA LEU A 29 -1.55 -0.06 -3.01
C LEU A 29 -2.93 0.44 -3.47
N ARG A 30 -3.50 1.46 -2.81
CA ARG A 30 -4.78 2.06 -3.25
C ARG A 30 -4.69 2.63 -4.66
N SER A 31 -3.64 3.41 -4.95
CA SER A 31 -3.42 3.97 -6.29
C SER A 31 -3.23 2.88 -7.34
N HIS A 32 -2.52 1.81 -7.01
CA HIS A 32 -2.33 0.68 -7.90
C HIS A 32 -3.65 -0.05 -8.15
N LYS A 33 -4.46 -0.29 -7.12
CA LYS A 33 -5.82 -0.82 -7.26
C LYS A 33 -6.65 0.03 -8.21
N ASP A 34 -6.72 1.35 -8.00
CA ASP A 34 -7.50 2.23 -8.87
C ASP A 34 -7.06 2.14 -10.33
N LYS A 35 -5.75 1.98 -10.58
CA LYS A 35 -5.19 1.77 -11.91
C LYS A 35 -5.62 0.43 -12.53
N ILE A 36 -5.58 -0.66 -11.76
CA ILE A 36 -6.04 -1.99 -12.18
C ILE A 36 -7.54 -1.96 -12.49
N CYS A 37 -8.34 -1.33 -11.63
CA CYS A 37 -9.78 -1.19 -11.81
C CYS A 37 -10.17 -0.32 -13.01
N ALA A 38 -9.29 0.58 -13.45
CA ALA A 38 -9.48 1.40 -14.64
C ALA A 38 -9.04 0.69 -15.94
N CYS A 39 -8.35 -0.45 -15.84
CA CYS A 39 -7.95 -1.23 -17.00
C CYS A 39 -9.15 -1.81 -17.74
N LYS A 40 -8.96 -2.05 -19.05
CA LYS A 40 -9.98 -2.65 -19.94
C LYS A 40 -9.54 -3.96 -20.56
N ASP A 41 -8.27 -4.31 -20.39
CA ASP A 41 -7.64 -5.48 -20.97
C ASP A 41 -6.49 -5.96 -20.06
N LYS A 42 -6.00 -7.16 -20.38
CA LYS A 42 -4.91 -7.81 -19.63
C LYS A 42 -3.58 -7.07 -19.76
N ALA A 43 -3.29 -6.45 -20.91
CA ALA A 43 -2.03 -5.73 -21.12
C ALA A 43 -1.90 -4.50 -20.21
N CYS A 44 -3.01 -3.80 -19.96
CA CYS A 44 -3.07 -2.71 -18.98
C CYS A 44 -2.79 -3.21 -17.56
N VAL A 45 -3.39 -4.34 -17.17
CA VAL A 45 -3.16 -4.97 -15.86
C VAL A 45 -1.69 -5.34 -15.69
N GLU A 46 -1.12 -6.06 -16.66
CA GLU A 46 0.29 -6.46 -16.66
C GLU A 46 1.23 -5.24 -16.57
N ASN A 47 0.93 -4.16 -17.29
CA ASN A 47 1.74 -2.95 -17.22
C ASN A 47 1.65 -2.27 -15.84
N ALA A 48 0.45 -2.20 -15.25
CA ALA A 48 0.28 -1.68 -13.90
C ALA A 48 1.04 -2.53 -12.87
N GLU A 49 1.03 -3.87 -12.99
CA GLU A 49 1.77 -4.78 -12.11
C GLU A 49 3.28 -4.59 -12.25
N LYS A 50 3.79 -4.45 -13.48
CA LYS A 50 5.21 -4.13 -13.73
C LYS A 50 5.62 -2.83 -13.05
N GLU A 51 4.82 -1.78 -13.15
CA GLU A 51 5.10 -0.51 -12.48
C GLU A 51 5.11 -0.65 -10.95
N MET A 52 4.22 -1.47 -10.39
CA MET A 52 4.21 -1.75 -8.94
C MET A 52 5.47 -2.50 -8.51
N MET A 53 5.88 -3.52 -9.27
CA MET A 53 7.11 -4.27 -9.04
C MET A 53 8.36 -3.39 -9.15
N GLU A 54 8.44 -2.53 -10.15
CA GLU A 54 9.54 -1.57 -10.29
C GLU A 54 9.59 -0.59 -9.11
N TRP A 55 8.43 -0.10 -8.66
CA TRP A 55 8.36 0.77 -7.51
C TRP A 55 8.81 0.04 -6.23
N LEU A 56 8.38 -1.20 -6.01
CA LEU A 56 8.82 -2.03 -4.89
C LEU A 56 10.34 -2.22 -4.91
N MET A 57 10.92 -2.59 -6.05
CA MET A 57 12.38 -2.76 -6.19
C MET A 57 13.14 -1.46 -5.91
N LYS A 58 12.68 -0.33 -6.45
CA LYS A 58 13.27 0.99 -6.22
C LYS A 58 13.21 1.44 -4.76
N ASN A 59 12.24 0.93 -4.00
CA ASN A 59 12.01 1.34 -2.61
C ASN A 59 12.22 0.20 -1.59
N ALA A 60 12.75 -0.96 -1.99
CA ALA A 60 12.88 -2.13 -1.12
C ALA A 60 13.69 -1.82 0.14
N GLU A 61 14.84 -1.13 -0.01
CA GLU A 61 15.68 -0.69 1.10
C GLU A 61 14.97 0.29 2.04
N LYS A 62 14.04 1.10 1.52
CA LYS A 62 13.26 2.07 2.30
C LYS A 62 12.23 1.36 3.20
N TYR A 63 11.71 0.21 2.76
CA TYR A 63 10.62 -0.49 3.43
C TYR A 63 11.00 -1.81 4.10
N LYS A 64 12.26 -2.25 4.01
CA LYS A 64 12.73 -3.53 4.58
C LYS A 64 12.45 -3.69 6.08
N ASP A 65 12.46 -2.59 6.82
CA ASP A 65 12.23 -2.56 8.27
C ASP A 65 10.83 -2.09 8.65
N VAL A 66 9.97 -1.79 7.66
CA VAL A 66 8.60 -1.37 7.92
C VAL A 66 7.80 -2.59 8.37
N LYS A 67 7.25 -2.47 9.58
CA LYS A 67 6.31 -3.42 10.13
C LYS A 67 4.92 -2.79 10.18
N PRO A 68 3.97 -3.26 9.36
CA PRO A 68 2.60 -2.81 9.45
C PRO A 68 1.99 -3.20 10.80
N THR A 69 1.04 -2.38 11.25
CA THR A 69 0.12 -2.75 12.32
C THR A 69 -0.95 -3.70 11.78
N LYS A 70 -1.63 -4.44 12.67
CA LYS A 70 -2.75 -5.30 12.29
C LYS A 70 -3.81 -4.58 11.44
N ALA A 71 -4.14 -3.34 11.78
CA ALA A 71 -5.11 -2.54 11.02
C ALA A 71 -4.60 -2.16 9.61
N GLN A 72 -3.28 -1.96 9.47
CA GLN A 72 -2.65 -1.70 8.18
C GLN A 72 -2.59 -2.98 7.34
N ASP A 73 -2.33 -4.14 7.94
CA ASP A 73 -2.41 -5.44 7.25
C ASP A 73 -3.82 -5.72 6.74
N GLU A 74 -4.84 -5.61 7.60
CA GLU A 74 -6.25 -5.77 7.19
C GLU A 74 -6.65 -4.80 6.08
N ALA A 75 -6.10 -3.58 6.09
CA ALA A 75 -6.33 -2.62 5.02
C ALA A 75 -5.64 -3.02 3.70
N ALA A 76 -4.43 -3.60 3.77
CA ALA A 76 -3.72 -4.11 2.59
C ALA A 76 -4.46 -5.31 1.98
N ASP A 77 -4.92 -6.25 2.80
CA ASP A 77 -5.70 -7.42 2.38
C ASP A 77 -6.98 -6.98 1.66
N LYS A 78 -7.73 -6.04 2.25
CA LYS A 78 -8.93 -5.51 1.61
C LYS A 78 -8.65 -4.84 0.26
N ILE A 79 -7.51 -4.16 0.11
CA ILE A 79 -7.12 -3.56 -1.17
C ILE A 79 -6.83 -4.65 -2.20
N GLN A 80 -6.15 -5.74 -1.80
CA GLN A 80 -5.87 -6.88 -2.68
C GLN A 80 -7.16 -7.57 -3.13
N ASP A 81 -8.10 -7.83 -2.22
CA ASP A 81 -9.43 -8.36 -2.57
C ASP A 81 -10.18 -7.47 -3.59
N GLU A 82 -10.08 -6.14 -3.44
CA GLU A 82 -10.67 -5.21 -4.39
C GLU A 82 -9.96 -5.22 -5.74
N MET A 83 -8.64 -5.43 -5.77
CA MET A 83 -7.87 -5.61 -7.01
C MET A 83 -8.28 -6.87 -7.75
N GLU A 84 -8.42 -8.00 -7.05
CA GLU A 84 -8.88 -9.27 -7.63
C GLU A 84 -10.27 -9.11 -8.24
N LYS A 85 -11.23 -8.53 -7.51
CA LYS A 85 -12.57 -8.23 -8.04
C LYS A 85 -12.55 -7.35 -9.29
N CYS A 86 -11.57 -6.47 -9.41
CA CYS A 86 -11.38 -5.64 -10.60
C CYS A 86 -10.81 -6.46 -11.77
N LYS A 87 -9.88 -7.38 -11.52
CA LYS A 87 -9.34 -8.30 -12.52
C LYS A 87 -10.41 -9.30 -12.98
N ASP A 88 -11.20 -9.88 -12.07
CA ASP A 88 -12.29 -10.81 -12.39
C ASP A 88 -13.31 -10.19 -13.36
N LYS A 89 -13.59 -8.89 -13.23
CA LYS A 89 -14.47 -8.16 -14.17
C LYS A 89 -13.89 -8.08 -15.59
N LEU A 90 -12.57 -8.13 -15.73
CA LEU A 90 -11.88 -8.20 -17.03
C LEU A 90 -11.88 -9.63 -17.58
N GLU A 91 -11.86 -10.63 -16.69
CA GLU A 91 -11.88 -12.06 -17.02
C GLU A 91 -13.28 -12.65 -17.23
N GLY A 92 -14.34 -11.86 -16.99
CA GLY A 92 -15.71 -12.15 -17.48
C GLY A 92 -15.84 -12.25 -19.01
N GLY A 93 -14.72 -12.16 -19.75
CA GLY A 93 -14.56 -12.51 -21.16
C GLY A 93 -13.47 -13.56 -21.43
N GLY A 94 -13.11 -14.41 -20.47
CA GLY A 94 -12.12 -15.46 -20.70
C GLY A 94 -11.74 -16.24 -19.45
N GLU A 95 -12.30 -17.43 -19.35
CA GLU A 95 -12.04 -18.52 -18.42
C GLU A 95 -10.55 -18.82 -18.15
N ALA A 96 -10.30 -19.36 -16.94
CA ALA A 96 -9.14 -20.12 -16.44
C ALA A 96 -7.96 -19.32 -15.83
N ALA A 97 -7.36 -19.71 -14.69
CA ALA A 97 -7.21 -21.06 -14.13
C ALA A 97 -6.89 -21.07 -12.61
N PRO A 98 -7.23 -22.18 -11.90
CA PRO A 98 -6.79 -22.47 -10.54
C PRO A 98 -5.33 -22.93 -10.49
N GLN A 99 -4.68 -22.74 -9.35
CA GLN A 99 -3.44 -23.43 -8.98
C GLN A 99 -3.75 -24.85 -8.51
#